data_AF-A0AA93L6B5-F1
#
_entry.id   AF-A0AA93L6B5-F1
#
_cell.length_a   1.000
_cell.length_b   1.000
_cell.length_c   1.000
_cell.angle_alpha   90.00
_cell.angle_beta   90.00
_cell.angle_gamma   90.00
#
_symmetry.space_group_name_H-M   'P 1'
#
loop_
_entity.id
_entity.type
_entity.pdbx_description
1 polymer ?
#
loop_
_entity_poly.entity_id
_entity_poly.type
_entity_poly.pdbx_seq_one_letter_code
_entity_poly.pdbx_strand_id
1 'polypeptide(L)'
;MSDASHRLRFTRRSLLPLSGLAAVGAFAATHSRAGGGVGAEGEDADWPSWAPTRRALYAGFAAARSKGRDIRSFGATLDGKTDDTEAFEKAIASGVKILLIPAGAIRVTRQIKLSAPITILGAGDASVIRVEGKDTGLFTAAPASGDPADFLRDIHIDSIRVVRPEPHKPLGLILVGNNLRNVSVTRCSTDRMGALLVTHLRKVNRSYNKGRKEIVDPAVAAGFHPTRPDDLNEDIFVYDNRVDAGSYLSQVVRFNFARRVAAVGNVGRFAKVSWWGGGARYREGGAPQFMRRVREVYITHNKLSGGNGGVYGNNGDGILVAYNEIDSMTDVGVDFEGCFNALAHHNIVKNVGNFCYVTFYAAKNIVFRDNYGSQDGSGSTLHIRFGKGRYGKPKGTSLLALRSSGFRRNDGSIDVQFLNNHLVWAGERGAGTCTASYFSRMLVQGNRFENVGCDFSYLSTGELQMLDNRLVFDKPAGDPVRMLGGGATRTVIRGNEVRVLTPQADESIGIRARPLGANPTIEVSDNRFILGKGVAPLPIALFAPPKTAARYRVTGNSVGPIYAMAPEQVSASANKDPAGRPVTPAPLPTKYLPKPKEPKEPEAQEPADEARED
;
A
#
# COMPACT_ATOMS: atom_id res chain seq x y z
N MET A 1 41.71 3.01 -61.65
CA MET A 1 42.55 2.41 -60.59
C MET A 1 42.04 2.99 -59.28
N SER A 2 40.96 2.38 -58.79
CA SER A 2 40.90 1.55 -57.57
C SER A 2 40.74 2.41 -56.32
N ASP A 3 39.49 2.59 -55.89
CA ASP A 3 39.22 2.56 -54.46
C ASP A 3 37.90 1.83 -54.21
N ALA A 4 37.98 0.83 -53.35
CA ALA A 4 36.95 -0.17 -53.12
C ALA A 4 36.25 0.13 -51.79
N SER A 5 34.94 0.28 -51.88
CA SER A 5 34.02 0.44 -50.75
C SER A 5 34.10 -0.75 -49.78
N HIS A 6 34.53 -0.51 -48.54
CA HIS A 6 34.28 -1.42 -47.43
C HIS A 6 33.02 -0.99 -46.65
N ARG A 7 31.93 -1.72 -46.87
CA ARG A 7 30.73 -1.70 -46.01
C ARG A 7 31.00 -2.51 -44.75
N LEU A 8 31.05 -1.87 -43.58
CA LEU A 8 31.01 -2.55 -42.29
C LEU A 8 29.57 -2.86 -41.90
N ARG A 9 29.22 -4.15 -41.96
CA ARG A 9 27.99 -4.72 -41.41
C ARG A 9 28.07 -4.74 -39.88
N PHE A 10 27.27 -3.92 -39.20
CA PHE A 10 27.05 -4.07 -37.77
C PHE A 10 26.16 -5.28 -37.49
N THR A 11 26.75 -6.33 -36.92
CA THR A 11 26.03 -7.51 -36.43
C THR A 11 25.53 -7.24 -35.01
N ARG A 12 24.24 -7.50 -34.79
CA ARG A 12 23.61 -7.50 -33.47
C ARG A 12 24.23 -8.61 -32.61
N ARG A 13 25.00 -8.26 -31.58
CA ARG A 13 25.16 -9.07 -30.36
C ARG A 13 25.80 -8.23 -29.23
N SER A 14 25.28 -8.46 -28.02
CA SER A 14 25.84 -8.19 -26.68
C SER A 14 25.85 -6.76 -26.11
N LEU A 15 24.98 -6.60 -25.10
CA LEU A 15 25.27 -6.23 -23.70
C LEU A 15 25.65 -4.78 -23.35
N LEU A 16 24.72 -4.08 -22.69
CA LEU A 16 24.82 -3.64 -21.28
C LEU A 16 23.50 -2.95 -20.84
N PRO A 17 22.69 -3.53 -19.93
CA PRO A 17 21.61 -2.82 -19.26
C PRO A 17 22.07 -2.44 -17.84
N LEU A 18 22.65 -1.25 -17.69
CA LEU A 18 23.05 -0.69 -16.37
C LEU A 18 22.22 0.55 -15.97
N SER A 19 21.21 0.91 -16.76
CA SER A 19 20.41 2.13 -16.56
C SER A 19 19.22 1.98 -15.60
N GLY A 20 18.87 0.76 -15.17
CA GLY A 20 17.74 0.52 -14.25
C GLY A 20 18.04 0.81 -12.77
N LEU A 21 19.29 0.58 -12.34
CA LEU A 21 19.74 0.83 -10.97
C LEU A 21 19.92 2.32 -10.67
N ALA A 22 20.29 3.13 -11.67
CA ALA A 22 20.55 4.56 -11.48
C ALA A 22 19.28 5.38 -11.20
N ALA A 23 18.14 5.06 -11.83
CA ALA A 23 16.90 5.80 -11.63
C ALA A 23 16.21 5.48 -10.29
N VAL A 24 16.23 4.20 -9.87
CA VAL A 24 15.77 3.79 -8.52
C VAL A 24 16.77 4.20 -7.46
N GLY A 25 18.07 4.13 -7.76
CA GLY A 25 19.15 4.69 -6.95
C GLY A 25 18.95 6.17 -6.71
N ALA A 26 18.52 6.97 -7.68
CA ALA A 26 18.23 8.39 -7.47
C ALA A 26 17.00 8.64 -6.59
N PHE A 27 15.88 7.91 -6.79
CA PHE A 27 14.66 8.09 -5.98
C PHE A 27 14.78 7.51 -4.56
N ALA A 28 15.47 6.37 -4.42
CA ALA A 28 15.80 5.79 -3.12
C ALA A 28 16.93 6.56 -2.44
N ALA A 29 17.92 7.11 -3.17
CA ALA A 29 19.01 7.89 -2.57
C ALA A 29 18.60 9.29 -2.10
N THR A 30 17.63 9.92 -2.77
CA THR A 30 17.01 11.16 -2.24
C THR A 30 16.29 10.90 -0.92
N HIS A 31 15.83 9.66 -0.66
CA HIS A 31 15.17 9.28 0.59
C HIS A 31 16.04 8.40 1.52
N SER A 32 17.27 8.00 1.14
CA SER A 32 18.13 7.10 1.94
C SER A 32 18.97 7.81 3.00
N ARG A 33 18.76 9.11 3.20
CA ARG A 33 19.40 9.88 4.29
C ARG A 33 18.46 10.22 5.45
N ALA A 34 17.19 9.85 5.39
CA ALA A 34 16.23 10.10 6.47
C ALA A 34 16.34 9.01 7.56
N GLY A 35 17.42 9.04 8.34
CA GLY A 35 17.28 8.69 9.75
C GLY A 35 16.40 9.76 10.40
N GLY A 36 15.62 9.40 11.42
CA GLY A 36 14.64 10.25 12.13
C GLY A 36 15.24 11.47 12.83
N GLY A 37 15.92 12.32 12.07
CA GLY A 37 16.36 13.64 12.43
C GLY A 37 15.26 14.64 12.09
N VAL A 38 15.03 15.55 13.03
CA VAL A 38 14.15 16.69 12.85
C VAL A 38 14.76 17.57 11.76
N GLY A 39 14.06 17.71 10.63
CA GLY A 39 14.36 18.66 9.57
C GLY A 39 14.13 20.11 10.05
N ALA A 40 14.36 21.06 9.15
CA ALA A 40 14.10 22.46 9.46
C ALA A 40 12.64 22.63 9.92
N GLU A 41 12.43 23.37 11.02
CA GLU A 41 11.12 23.72 11.57
C GLU A 41 10.30 22.63 12.28
N GLY A 42 10.84 21.42 12.52
CA GLY A 42 10.16 20.40 13.32
C GLY A 42 9.52 19.25 12.54
N GLU A 43 9.61 19.26 11.20
CA GLU A 43 9.12 18.18 10.34
C GLU A 43 10.23 17.17 9.99
N ASP A 44 9.88 16.06 9.35
CA ASP A 44 10.87 15.05 8.93
C ASP A 44 11.83 15.59 7.85
N ALA A 45 13.03 15.03 7.77
CA ALA A 45 14.03 15.39 6.75
C ALA A 45 13.56 15.16 5.30
N ASP A 46 12.55 14.31 5.09
CA ASP A 46 11.92 14.03 3.79
C ASP A 46 10.64 14.84 3.56
N TRP A 47 10.37 15.87 4.39
CA TRP A 47 9.21 16.74 4.22
C TRP A 47 9.19 17.35 2.81
N PRO A 48 8.06 17.23 2.08
CA PRO A 48 8.01 17.69 0.71
C PRO A 48 8.06 19.21 0.62
N SER A 49 8.91 19.74 -0.26
CA SER A 49 9.08 21.19 -0.44
C SER A 49 7.83 21.93 -0.93
N TRP A 50 6.87 21.21 -1.50
CA TRP A 50 5.59 21.77 -1.94
C TRP A 50 4.55 21.89 -0.83
N ALA A 51 4.72 21.18 0.31
CA ALA A 51 3.76 21.25 1.41
C ALA A 51 4.17 22.30 2.43
N PRO A 52 3.25 23.17 2.89
CA PRO A 52 3.53 24.02 4.04
C PRO A 52 3.77 23.13 5.26
N THR A 53 4.80 23.46 6.05
CA THR A 53 5.02 22.82 7.35
C THR A 53 3.78 23.02 8.23
N ARG A 54 3.49 22.09 9.15
CA ARG A 54 2.34 22.21 10.05
C ARG A 54 2.41 23.51 10.83
N ARG A 55 3.62 23.86 11.32
CA ARG A 55 3.89 25.12 12.02
C ARG A 55 3.51 26.35 11.18
N ALA A 56 3.95 26.42 9.91
CA ALA A 56 3.66 27.54 9.03
C ALA A 56 2.15 27.65 8.74
N LEU A 57 1.49 26.52 8.45
CA LEU A 57 0.05 26.48 8.21
C LEU A 57 -0.75 26.98 9.43
N TYR A 58 -0.38 26.53 10.63
CA TYR A 58 -1.04 26.91 11.87
C TYR A 58 -0.78 28.36 12.28
N ALA A 59 0.42 28.88 12.03
CA ALA A 59 0.71 30.30 12.20
C ALA A 59 -0.16 31.16 11.27
N GLY A 60 -0.37 30.72 10.02
CA GLY A 60 -1.30 31.35 9.09
C GLY A 60 -2.72 31.42 9.63
N PHE A 61 -3.24 30.31 10.17
CA PHE A 61 -4.58 30.30 10.80
C PHE A 61 -4.64 31.18 12.04
N ALA A 62 -3.61 31.16 12.90
CA ALA A 62 -3.56 32.01 14.09
C ALA A 62 -3.60 33.51 13.71
N ALA A 63 -2.84 33.91 12.69
CA ALA A 63 -2.85 35.27 12.17
C ALA A 63 -4.18 35.64 11.51
N ALA A 64 -4.84 34.70 10.84
CA ALA A 64 -6.14 34.92 10.21
C ALA A 64 -7.27 35.18 11.23
N ARG A 65 -7.18 34.62 12.46
CA ARG A 65 -8.24 34.77 13.47
C ARG A 65 -8.61 36.23 13.78
N SER A 66 -7.64 37.14 13.81
CA SER A 66 -7.89 38.56 14.11
C SER A 66 -8.73 39.28 13.05
N LYS A 67 -8.86 38.71 11.85
CA LYS A 67 -9.66 39.22 10.72
C LYS A 67 -10.98 38.47 10.55
N GLY A 68 -11.25 37.49 11.41
CA GLY A 68 -12.41 36.63 11.31
C GLY A 68 -13.68 37.28 11.85
N ARG A 69 -14.83 36.83 11.34
CA ARG A 69 -16.14 37.17 11.89
C ARG A 69 -16.72 36.00 12.67
N ASP A 70 -17.23 36.29 13.84
CA ASP A 70 -17.92 35.31 14.69
C ASP A 70 -19.24 34.86 14.07
N ILE A 71 -19.52 33.55 14.07
CA ILE A 71 -20.77 32.99 13.55
C ILE A 71 -22.02 33.55 14.24
N ARG A 72 -21.92 33.98 15.50
CA ARG A 72 -23.03 34.64 16.23
C ARG A 72 -23.49 35.93 15.55
N SER A 73 -22.60 36.63 14.84
CA SER A 73 -22.95 37.81 14.04
C SER A 73 -23.88 37.49 12.85
N PHE A 74 -24.09 36.21 12.56
CA PHE A 74 -25.01 35.72 11.53
C PHE A 74 -26.25 35.00 12.11
N GLY A 75 -26.43 35.07 13.44
CA GLY A 75 -27.62 34.56 14.13
C GLY A 75 -27.45 33.18 14.78
N ALA A 76 -26.23 32.63 14.85
CA ALA A 76 -26.01 31.39 15.60
C ALA A 76 -26.14 31.63 17.11
N THR A 77 -26.78 30.69 17.80
CA THR A 77 -27.02 30.74 19.25
C THR A 77 -25.99 29.97 20.05
N LEU A 78 -25.43 28.90 19.47
CA LEU A 78 -24.42 28.03 20.09
C LEU A 78 -24.89 27.27 21.35
N ASP A 79 -26.19 27.02 21.47
CA ASP A 79 -26.83 26.35 22.62
C ASP A 79 -26.97 24.82 22.48
N GLY A 80 -26.61 24.27 21.31
CA GLY A 80 -26.72 22.86 20.94
C GLY A 80 -28.14 22.37 20.68
N LYS A 81 -29.13 23.26 20.68
CA LYS A 81 -30.57 22.98 20.57
C LYS A 81 -31.21 23.70 19.39
N THR A 82 -30.95 24.99 19.26
CA THR A 82 -31.43 25.82 18.16
C THR A 82 -30.70 25.41 16.88
N ASP A 83 -31.43 25.33 15.77
CA ASP A 83 -30.83 25.02 14.47
C ASP A 83 -30.03 26.22 13.95
N ASP A 84 -28.71 26.13 14.04
CA ASP A 84 -27.78 27.17 13.60
C ASP A 84 -27.39 27.03 12.11
N THR A 85 -28.06 26.14 11.35
CA THR A 85 -27.72 25.92 9.93
C THR A 85 -27.86 27.20 9.10
N GLU A 86 -28.91 27.98 9.33
CA GLU A 86 -29.11 29.26 8.62
C GLU A 86 -28.01 30.28 8.91
N ALA A 87 -27.38 30.23 10.09
CA ALA A 87 -26.30 31.14 10.42
C ALA A 87 -25.06 30.87 9.56
N PHE A 88 -24.75 29.60 9.28
CA PHE A 88 -23.73 29.24 8.30
C PHE A 88 -24.09 29.73 6.90
N GLU A 89 -25.32 29.46 6.45
CA GLU A 89 -25.79 29.87 5.12
C GLU A 89 -25.70 31.40 4.94
N LYS A 90 -26.11 32.17 5.96
CA LYS A 90 -25.98 33.65 6.00
C LYS A 90 -24.52 34.10 6.01
N ALA A 91 -23.66 33.43 6.78
CA ALA A 91 -22.24 33.72 6.81
C ALA A 91 -21.60 33.56 5.42
N ILE A 92 -21.87 32.43 4.76
CA ILE A 92 -21.37 32.13 3.42
C ILE A 92 -21.92 33.12 2.39
N ALA A 93 -23.24 33.37 2.41
CA ALA A 93 -23.88 34.33 1.50
C ALA A 93 -23.34 35.76 1.65
N SER A 94 -22.86 36.14 2.85
CA SER A 94 -22.23 37.44 3.08
C SER A 94 -20.83 37.59 2.44
N GLY A 95 -20.24 36.50 1.94
CA GLY A 95 -18.89 36.50 1.37
C GLY A 95 -17.77 36.53 2.41
N VAL A 96 -18.06 36.17 3.67
CA VAL A 96 -17.06 36.12 4.74
C VAL A 96 -15.90 35.22 4.34
N LYS A 97 -14.67 35.71 4.48
CA LYS A 97 -13.46 34.94 4.14
C LYS A 97 -12.96 34.08 5.29
N ILE A 98 -13.14 34.55 6.52
CA ILE A 98 -12.71 33.86 7.73
C ILE A 98 -13.89 33.83 8.71
N LEU A 99 -14.45 32.65 8.93
CA LEU A 99 -15.56 32.40 9.85
C LEU A 99 -15.01 31.80 11.14
N LEU A 100 -15.27 32.47 12.27
CA LEU A 100 -14.88 32.00 13.59
C LEU A 100 -16.04 31.25 14.24
N ILE A 101 -15.76 30.05 14.70
CA ILE A 101 -16.65 29.27 15.55
C ILE A 101 -16.07 29.35 16.97
N PRO A 102 -16.65 30.15 17.88
CA PRO A 102 -16.15 30.22 19.25
C PRO A 102 -16.51 28.93 20.03
N ALA A 103 -16.12 28.87 21.29
CA ALA A 103 -16.58 27.80 22.19
C ALA A 103 -18.11 27.82 22.31
N GLY A 104 -18.73 26.65 22.24
CA GLY A 104 -20.19 26.47 22.24
C GLY A 104 -20.61 25.25 21.42
N ALA A 105 -21.92 25.00 21.39
CA ALA A 105 -22.49 23.86 20.65
C ALA A 105 -23.40 24.36 19.52
N ILE A 106 -23.01 24.13 18.27
CA ILE A 106 -23.83 24.38 17.10
C ILE A 106 -24.63 23.14 16.80
N ARG A 107 -25.93 23.27 16.55
CA ARG A 107 -26.72 22.19 15.96
C ARG A 107 -26.97 22.49 14.48
N VAL A 108 -26.66 21.53 13.61
CA VAL A 108 -26.85 21.62 12.15
C VAL A 108 -27.74 20.47 11.69
N THR A 109 -28.80 20.78 10.94
CA THR A 109 -29.82 19.81 10.51
C THR A 109 -29.77 19.47 9.02
N ARG A 110 -28.96 20.19 8.23
CA ARG A 110 -28.78 19.96 6.80
C ARG A 110 -27.37 20.33 6.35
N GLN A 111 -26.92 19.76 5.24
CA GLN A 111 -25.62 20.05 4.66
C GLN A 111 -25.45 21.52 4.24
N ILE A 112 -24.24 22.05 4.48
CA ILE A 112 -23.85 23.42 4.16
C ILE A 112 -23.03 23.43 2.86
N LYS A 113 -23.38 24.29 1.90
CA LYS A 113 -22.71 24.38 0.59
C LYS A 113 -21.69 25.51 0.56
N LEU A 114 -20.49 25.21 0.10
CA LEU A 114 -19.37 26.13 -0.09
C LEU A 114 -19.07 26.23 -1.59
N SER A 115 -19.22 27.42 -2.16
CA SER A 115 -18.95 27.70 -3.58
C SER A 115 -17.91 28.80 -3.79
N ALA A 116 -17.33 29.33 -2.70
CA ALA A 116 -16.34 30.39 -2.69
C ALA A 116 -15.28 30.14 -1.61
N PRO A 117 -14.07 30.73 -1.74
CA PRO A 117 -13.00 30.65 -0.74
C PRO A 117 -13.47 31.01 0.66
N ILE A 118 -13.17 30.16 1.64
CA ILE A 118 -13.51 30.37 3.05
C ILE A 118 -12.59 29.57 3.98
N THR A 119 -12.21 30.20 5.09
CA THR A 119 -11.48 29.60 6.21
C THR A 119 -12.39 29.55 7.44
N ILE A 120 -12.66 28.36 7.98
CA ILE A 120 -13.50 28.12 9.16
C ILE A 120 -12.60 27.71 10.32
N LEU A 121 -12.56 28.53 11.38
CA LEU A 121 -11.65 28.36 12.51
C LEU A 121 -12.43 28.19 13.82
N GLY A 122 -12.28 27.03 14.47
CA GLY A 122 -12.88 26.75 15.77
C GLY A 122 -11.96 27.00 16.96
N ALA A 123 -12.41 26.66 18.16
CA ALA A 123 -11.68 26.72 19.43
C ALA A 123 -11.33 25.31 19.96
N GLY A 124 -11.00 24.39 19.06
CA GLY A 124 -10.71 22.99 19.36
C GLY A 124 -11.96 22.21 19.75
N ASP A 125 -11.82 21.32 20.73
CA ASP A 125 -12.92 20.49 21.24
C ASP A 125 -14.05 21.29 21.91
N ALA A 126 -13.83 22.59 22.19
CA ALA A 126 -14.85 23.49 22.71
C ALA A 126 -15.82 24.01 21.63
N SER A 127 -15.46 23.95 20.34
CA SER A 127 -16.33 24.33 19.22
C SER A 127 -17.00 23.10 18.65
N VAL A 128 -18.12 22.71 19.25
CA VAL A 128 -18.82 21.47 18.93
C VAL A 128 -19.88 21.73 17.86
N ILE A 129 -19.84 21.00 16.76
CA ILE A 129 -20.88 20.98 15.73
C ILE A 129 -21.60 19.63 15.79
N ARG A 130 -22.85 19.64 16.24
CA ARG A 130 -23.75 18.48 16.27
C ARG A 130 -24.47 18.37 14.93
N VAL A 131 -24.21 17.27 14.20
CA VAL A 131 -24.77 17.04 12.87
C VAL A 131 -25.94 16.07 12.97
N GLU A 132 -27.15 16.60 12.82
CA GLU A 132 -28.42 15.86 12.88
C GLU A 132 -29.07 15.70 11.50
N GLY A 133 -28.44 16.23 10.45
CA GLY A 133 -28.87 16.03 9.06
C GLY A 133 -28.62 14.62 8.53
N LYS A 134 -29.35 14.22 7.48
CA LYS A 134 -29.19 12.89 6.85
C LYS A 134 -28.03 12.83 5.85
N ASP A 135 -27.45 13.98 5.50
CA ASP A 135 -26.42 14.10 4.48
C ASP A 135 -25.08 13.47 4.87
N THR A 136 -24.32 13.09 3.85
CA THR A 136 -23.00 12.43 3.97
C THR A 136 -21.84 13.40 4.20
N GLY A 137 -22.10 14.71 4.29
CA GLY A 137 -21.09 15.72 4.61
C GLY A 137 -21.71 16.87 5.38
N LEU A 138 -21.00 17.38 6.40
CA LEU A 138 -21.35 18.64 7.05
C LEU A 138 -21.22 19.79 6.04
N PHE A 139 -20.04 19.89 5.41
CA PHE A 139 -19.79 20.81 4.32
C PHE A 139 -19.66 20.07 2.99
N THR A 140 -20.20 20.67 1.94
CA THR A 140 -19.87 20.34 0.55
C THR A 140 -19.20 21.50 -0.13
N ALA A 141 -18.15 21.23 -0.92
CA ALA A 141 -17.44 22.25 -1.65
C ALA A 141 -17.29 21.89 -3.13
N ALA A 142 -17.61 22.82 -4.02
CA ALA A 142 -17.44 22.65 -5.47
C ALA A 142 -17.39 24.02 -6.17
N PRO A 143 -16.78 24.11 -7.37
CA PRO A 143 -16.90 25.29 -8.22
C PRO A 143 -18.37 25.64 -8.48
N ALA A 144 -18.72 26.93 -8.41
CA ALA A 144 -20.08 27.40 -8.65
C ALA A 144 -20.59 27.10 -10.08
N SER A 145 -19.67 27.05 -11.06
CA SER A 145 -20.00 26.76 -12.46
C SER A 145 -20.46 25.33 -12.70
N GLY A 146 -20.06 24.39 -11.84
CA GLY A 146 -20.25 22.96 -12.08
C GLY A 146 -19.43 22.39 -13.25
N ASP A 147 -18.54 23.19 -13.87
CA ASP A 147 -17.67 22.75 -14.95
C ASP A 147 -16.58 21.82 -14.41
N PRO A 148 -16.42 20.58 -14.93
CA PRO A 148 -15.35 19.69 -14.53
C PRO A 148 -13.93 20.17 -14.83
N ALA A 149 -13.74 21.27 -15.58
CA ALA A 149 -12.46 21.95 -15.78
C ALA A 149 -12.16 23.01 -14.71
N ASP A 150 -13.17 23.50 -14.00
CA ASP A 150 -13.00 24.54 -12.98
C ASP A 150 -12.62 23.94 -11.62
N PHE A 151 -11.97 24.76 -10.79
CA PHE A 151 -11.54 24.38 -9.44
C PHE A 151 -11.89 25.45 -8.42
N LEU A 152 -12.48 25.03 -7.30
CA LEU A 152 -12.65 25.87 -6.13
C LEU A 152 -11.36 25.84 -5.30
N ARG A 153 -10.93 27.01 -4.83
CA ARG A 153 -9.67 27.18 -4.11
C ARG A 153 -9.90 27.67 -2.68
N ASP A 154 -8.90 27.43 -1.83
CA ASP A 154 -8.75 28.06 -0.53
C ASP A 154 -9.92 27.75 0.43
N ILE A 155 -10.14 26.45 0.64
CA ILE A 155 -11.11 25.93 1.62
C ILE A 155 -10.36 25.34 2.79
N HIS A 156 -10.44 26.00 3.94
CA HIS A 156 -9.69 25.61 5.13
C HIS A 156 -10.65 25.42 6.30
N ILE A 157 -10.53 24.30 7.00
CA ILE A 157 -11.29 24.00 8.21
C ILE A 157 -10.29 23.58 9.28
N ASP A 158 -10.31 24.29 10.40
CA ASP A 158 -9.33 24.08 11.47
C ASP A 158 -9.98 24.12 12.85
N SER A 159 -9.55 23.19 13.71
CA SER A 159 -9.80 23.24 15.15
C SER A 159 -11.29 23.25 15.54
N ILE A 160 -12.09 22.38 14.92
CA ILE A 160 -13.50 22.14 15.29
C ILE A 160 -13.71 20.69 15.75
N ARG A 161 -14.72 20.46 16.59
CA ARG A 161 -15.21 19.12 16.92
C ARG A 161 -16.54 18.86 16.24
N VAL A 162 -16.67 17.74 15.55
CA VAL A 162 -17.92 17.34 14.87
C VAL A 162 -18.47 16.07 15.48
N VAL A 163 -19.72 16.11 15.94
CA VAL A 163 -20.38 14.99 16.60
C VAL A 163 -21.64 14.62 15.84
N ARG A 164 -21.80 13.35 15.48
CA ARG A 164 -23.07 12.82 14.97
C ARG A 164 -23.75 11.98 16.06
N PRO A 165 -24.78 12.53 16.74
CA PRO A 165 -25.40 11.86 17.88
C PRO A 165 -26.28 10.67 17.45
N GLU A 166 -26.57 9.77 18.38
CA GLU A 166 -27.64 8.78 18.20
C GLU A 166 -29.02 9.47 18.16
N PRO A 167 -30.01 8.91 17.45
CA PRO A 167 -30.00 7.65 16.71
C PRO A 167 -29.44 7.74 15.27
N HIS A 168 -28.79 8.83 14.88
CA HIS A 168 -28.27 8.97 13.53
C HIS A 168 -27.16 7.95 13.24
N LYS A 169 -27.16 7.42 12.01
CA LYS A 169 -26.16 6.44 11.57
C LYS A 169 -24.76 7.04 11.63
N PRO A 170 -23.72 6.30 12.07
CA PRO A 170 -22.34 6.77 12.09
C PRO A 170 -21.77 6.84 10.66
N LEU A 171 -22.03 7.96 9.99
CA LEU A 171 -21.72 8.20 8.58
C LEU A 171 -21.36 9.68 8.36
N GLY A 172 -20.61 9.90 7.28
CA GLY A 172 -20.39 11.21 6.71
C GLY A 172 -19.08 11.82 7.14
N LEU A 173 -18.81 13.02 6.64
CA LEU A 173 -17.50 13.66 6.68
C LEU A 173 -17.63 15.13 7.11
N ILE A 174 -16.57 15.72 7.65
CA ILE A 174 -16.50 17.18 7.85
C ILE A 174 -16.66 17.86 6.48
N LEU A 175 -15.88 17.45 5.49
CA LEU A 175 -15.87 18.06 4.15
C LEU A 175 -15.94 17.01 3.04
N VAL A 176 -16.87 17.22 2.11
CA VAL A 176 -16.95 16.51 0.82
C VAL A 176 -16.72 17.51 -0.31
N GLY A 177 -15.58 17.42 -0.97
CA GLY A 177 -15.12 18.34 -2.00
C GLY A 177 -15.13 17.74 -3.40
N ASN A 178 -15.53 18.52 -4.41
CA ASN A 178 -15.34 18.21 -5.83
C ASN A 178 -14.48 19.30 -6.48
N ASN A 179 -13.43 18.90 -7.22
CA ASN A 179 -12.57 19.84 -7.93
C ASN A 179 -12.02 20.95 -7.01
N LEU A 180 -11.25 20.57 -6.01
CA LEU A 180 -10.68 21.49 -5.05
C LEU A 180 -9.16 21.66 -5.21
N ARG A 181 -8.66 22.85 -4.90
CA ARG A 181 -7.23 23.11 -4.72
C ARG A 181 -6.93 23.95 -3.49
N ASN A 182 -5.76 23.77 -2.91
CA ASN A 182 -5.35 24.44 -1.67
C ASN A 182 -6.40 24.27 -0.57
N VAL A 183 -6.57 23.02 -0.11
CA VAL A 183 -7.59 22.63 0.88
C VAL A 183 -6.91 22.11 2.12
N SER A 184 -7.44 22.45 3.28
CA SER A 184 -6.99 21.82 4.51
C SER A 184 -8.10 21.48 5.49
N VAL A 185 -7.98 20.31 6.13
CA VAL A 185 -8.75 19.94 7.33
C VAL A 185 -7.76 19.59 8.41
N THR A 186 -7.65 20.42 9.44
CA THR A 186 -6.58 20.31 10.44
C THR A 186 -7.06 20.43 11.87
N ARG A 187 -6.41 19.72 12.79
CA ARG A 187 -6.68 19.81 14.24
C ARG A 187 -8.15 19.62 14.61
N CYS A 188 -8.91 18.92 13.78
CA CYS A 188 -10.33 18.66 14.00
C CYS A 188 -10.50 17.32 14.72
N SER A 189 -11.58 17.19 15.50
CA SER A 189 -11.99 15.92 16.09
C SER A 189 -13.37 15.50 15.60
N THR A 190 -13.59 14.20 15.43
CA THR A 190 -14.90 13.67 15.02
C THR A 190 -15.34 12.49 15.88
N ASP A 191 -16.64 12.48 16.18
CA ASP A 191 -17.34 11.33 16.76
C ASP A 191 -18.44 10.89 15.80
N ARG A 192 -18.38 9.62 15.36
CA ARG A 192 -19.32 8.97 14.43
C ARG A 192 -19.35 9.60 13.03
N MET A 193 -18.26 10.26 12.61
CA MET A 193 -18.02 10.84 11.28
C MET A 193 -16.53 10.73 10.90
N GLY A 194 -16.18 10.82 9.62
CA GLY A 194 -14.80 11.02 9.15
C GLY A 194 -14.47 12.48 8.86
N ALA A 195 -13.30 12.75 8.28
CA ALA A 195 -12.84 14.13 8.06
C ALA A 195 -13.00 14.60 6.61
N LEU A 196 -12.28 14.04 5.63
CA LEU A 196 -12.22 14.61 4.28
C LEU A 196 -12.42 13.58 3.15
N LEU A 197 -13.26 13.94 2.17
CA LEU A 197 -13.28 13.32 0.85
C LEU A 197 -13.11 14.40 -0.21
N VAL A 198 -12.10 14.27 -1.06
CA VAL A 198 -11.94 15.06 -2.28
C VAL A 198 -12.14 14.15 -3.50
N THR A 199 -13.02 14.55 -4.39
CA THR A 199 -13.38 13.87 -5.63
C THR A 199 -13.30 14.83 -6.82
N HIS A 200 -13.60 14.34 -8.01
CA HIS A 200 -13.56 15.09 -9.25
C HIS A 200 -14.94 15.04 -9.94
N LEU A 201 -15.40 16.15 -10.50
CA LEU A 201 -16.68 16.26 -11.18
C LEU A 201 -16.78 15.30 -12.37
N ARG A 202 -15.70 15.06 -13.12
CA ARG A 202 -15.64 14.00 -14.16
C ARG A 202 -16.00 12.60 -13.64
N LYS A 203 -15.76 12.31 -12.35
CA LYS A 203 -16.17 11.06 -11.70
C LYS A 203 -17.64 11.11 -11.27
N VAL A 204 -18.04 12.19 -10.60
CA VAL A 204 -19.40 12.37 -10.07
C VAL A 204 -20.43 12.41 -11.20
N ASN A 205 -20.08 13.06 -12.32
CA ASN A 205 -20.88 13.13 -13.54
C ASN A 205 -20.83 11.83 -14.37
N ARG A 206 -20.24 10.76 -13.82
CA ARG A 206 -20.14 9.43 -14.44
C ARG A 206 -19.47 9.42 -15.83
N SER A 207 -18.62 10.41 -16.12
CA SER A 207 -17.86 10.47 -17.39
C SER A 207 -16.76 9.40 -17.46
N TYR A 208 -16.28 8.95 -16.29
CA TYR A 208 -15.30 7.86 -16.19
C TYR A 208 -15.97 6.48 -16.28
N ASN A 209 -15.68 5.71 -17.33
CA ASN A 209 -16.25 4.38 -17.56
C ASN A 209 -15.18 3.27 -17.55
N LYS A 210 -15.24 2.35 -16.58
CA LYS A 210 -14.33 1.20 -16.44
C LYS A 210 -14.63 0.04 -17.41
N GLY A 211 -15.84 -0.06 -17.95
CA GLY A 211 -16.32 -1.22 -18.71
C GLY A 211 -15.87 -1.29 -20.17
N ARG A 212 -14.93 -0.44 -20.60
CA ARG A 212 -14.48 -0.41 -22.01
C ARG A 212 -13.71 -1.68 -22.35
N LYS A 213 -14.03 -2.29 -23.50
CA LYS A 213 -13.38 -3.53 -23.98
C LYS A 213 -12.03 -3.27 -24.64
N GLU A 214 -11.85 -2.10 -25.24
CA GLU A 214 -10.65 -1.64 -25.91
C GLU A 214 -9.58 -1.15 -24.93
N ILE A 215 -8.31 -1.16 -25.34
CA ILE A 215 -7.20 -0.62 -24.55
C ILE A 215 -7.14 0.90 -24.79
N VAL A 216 -7.99 1.64 -24.08
CA VAL A 216 -8.02 3.11 -24.06
C VAL A 216 -7.90 3.56 -22.60
N ASP A 217 -7.23 4.69 -22.34
CA ASP A 217 -7.19 5.28 -21.00
C ASP A 217 -8.59 5.83 -20.63
N PRO A 218 -9.32 5.24 -19.67
CA PRO A 218 -10.67 5.69 -19.35
C PRO A 218 -10.70 7.10 -18.75
N ALA A 219 -9.60 7.57 -18.16
CA ALA A 219 -9.50 8.94 -17.69
C ALA A 219 -9.43 9.92 -18.87
N VAL A 220 -8.63 9.63 -19.89
CA VAL A 220 -8.59 10.46 -21.11
C VAL A 220 -9.95 10.48 -21.79
N ALA A 221 -10.61 9.33 -21.88
CA ALA A 221 -11.97 9.25 -22.39
C ALA A 221 -13.00 10.04 -21.56
N ALA A 222 -12.73 10.27 -20.28
CA ALA A 222 -13.53 11.13 -19.39
C ALA A 222 -13.15 12.63 -19.49
N GLY A 223 -12.18 12.97 -20.34
CA GLY A 223 -11.70 14.32 -20.60
C GLY A 223 -10.55 14.78 -19.70
N PHE A 224 -9.85 13.86 -19.01
CA PHE A 224 -8.56 14.20 -18.41
C PHE A 224 -7.47 14.33 -19.49
N HIS A 225 -6.45 15.15 -19.22
CA HIS A 225 -5.29 15.26 -20.08
C HIS A 225 -4.51 13.92 -20.10
N PRO A 226 -3.94 13.51 -21.24
CA PRO A 226 -3.20 12.25 -21.34
C PRO A 226 -1.88 12.24 -20.56
N THR A 227 -1.24 13.42 -20.40
CA THR A 227 0.14 13.52 -19.90
C THR A 227 0.42 14.66 -18.92
N ARG A 228 -0.56 15.52 -18.60
CA ARG A 228 -0.37 16.70 -17.74
C ARG A 228 -1.30 16.57 -16.52
N PRO A 229 -0.86 16.95 -15.32
CA PRO A 229 -1.65 16.84 -14.11
C PRO A 229 -2.48 18.11 -13.80
N ASP A 230 -2.57 19.06 -14.74
CA ASP A 230 -3.17 20.38 -14.51
C ASP A 230 -4.69 20.33 -14.28
N ASP A 231 -5.32 19.18 -14.48
CA ASP A 231 -6.74 18.90 -14.29
C ASP A 231 -7.00 17.98 -13.08
N LEU A 232 -6.03 17.87 -12.18
CA LEU A 232 -6.18 17.16 -10.92
C LEU A 232 -6.54 18.13 -9.78
N ASN A 233 -7.19 17.58 -8.74
CA ASN A 233 -7.21 18.23 -7.43
C ASN A 233 -5.77 18.43 -6.94
N GLU A 234 -5.50 19.47 -6.15
CA GLU A 234 -4.11 19.87 -5.88
C GLU A 234 -3.94 20.53 -4.52
N ASP A 235 -2.83 20.29 -3.83
CA ASP A 235 -2.49 20.93 -2.56
C ASP A 235 -3.56 20.65 -1.48
N ILE A 236 -3.62 19.39 -1.04
CA ILE A 236 -4.58 18.92 -0.03
C ILE A 236 -3.81 18.53 1.25
N PHE A 237 -4.13 19.18 2.36
CA PHE A 237 -3.42 19.04 3.63
C PHE A 237 -4.34 18.56 4.75
N VAL A 238 -4.04 17.40 5.32
CA VAL A 238 -4.85 16.78 6.40
C VAL A 238 -3.96 16.47 7.58
N TYR A 239 -3.91 17.38 8.55
CA TYR A 239 -2.93 17.35 9.63
C TYR A 239 -3.56 17.27 11.01
N ASP A 240 -3.00 16.42 11.87
CA ASP A 240 -3.26 16.36 13.31
C ASP A 240 -4.76 16.24 13.67
N ASN A 241 -5.54 15.51 12.86
CA ASN A 241 -6.96 15.26 13.15
C ASN A 241 -7.14 14.01 14.01
N ARG A 242 -8.19 13.99 14.83
CA ARG A 242 -8.65 12.82 15.59
C ARG A 242 -10.01 12.37 15.08
N VAL A 243 -10.05 11.26 14.36
CA VAL A 243 -11.27 10.70 13.79
C VAL A 243 -11.66 9.44 14.54
N ASP A 244 -12.82 9.43 15.21
CA ASP A 244 -13.50 8.19 15.59
C ASP A 244 -14.80 8.10 14.80
N ALA A 245 -14.79 7.32 13.72
CA ALA A 245 -15.93 7.27 12.83
C ALA A 245 -17.06 6.35 13.31
N GLY A 246 -16.83 5.51 14.31
CA GLY A 246 -17.79 4.50 14.77
C GLY A 246 -18.23 3.47 13.71
N SER A 247 -17.68 3.52 12.49
CA SER A 247 -18.02 2.63 11.36
C SER A 247 -16.86 2.49 10.39
N TYR A 248 -16.49 1.25 10.10
CA TYR A 248 -15.25 0.82 9.43
C TYR A 248 -14.93 1.41 8.03
N LEU A 249 -15.90 2.01 7.32
CA LEU A 249 -15.70 2.53 5.95
C LEU A 249 -15.32 4.00 5.89
N SER A 250 -15.16 4.65 7.04
CA SER A 250 -14.87 6.07 7.07
C SER A 250 -13.42 6.38 6.74
N GLN A 251 -13.12 7.67 6.68
CA GLN A 251 -11.90 8.22 6.14
C GLN A 251 -11.36 9.31 7.06
N VAL A 252 -10.07 9.22 7.38
CA VAL A 252 -9.29 10.41 7.73
C VAL A 252 -9.23 11.27 6.47
N VAL A 253 -8.80 10.67 5.36
CA VAL A 253 -8.91 11.31 4.05
C VAL A 253 -9.11 10.29 2.94
N ARG A 254 -9.92 10.67 1.95
CA ARG A 254 -9.83 10.11 0.61
C ARG A 254 -9.66 11.20 -0.43
N PHE A 255 -8.81 10.94 -1.40
CA PHE A 255 -8.57 11.87 -2.51
C PHE A 255 -8.57 11.11 -3.83
N ASN A 256 -9.39 11.57 -4.78
CA ASN A 256 -9.46 11.01 -6.12
C ASN A 256 -8.88 12.01 -7.12
N PHE A 257 -8.14 11.52 -8.11
CA PHE A 257 -7.55 12.35 -9.17
C PHE A 257 -6.88 13.61 -8.61
N ALA A 258 -5.83 13.42 -7.81
CA ALA A 258 -5.22 14.50 -7.04
C ALA A 258 -3.69 14.45 -7.13
N ARG A 259 -3.04 15.61 -7.01
CA ARG A 259 -1.60 15.72 -6.79
C ARG A 259 -1.31 16.51 -5.52
N ARG A 260 -0.11 16.36 -4.95
CA ARG A 260 0.35 17.15 -3.80
C ARG A 260 -0.61 17.02 -2.61
N VAL A 261 -0.63 15.82 -2.04
CA VAL A 261 -1.48 15.49 -0.90
C VAL A 261 -0.63 15.10 0.29
N ALA A 262 -0.77 15.79 1.41
CA ALA A 262 -0.08 15.46 2.65
C ALA A 262 -1.09 15.09 3.74
N ALA A 263 -0.94 13.90 4.33
CA ALA A 263 -1.74 13.42 5.45
C ALA A 263 -0.81 13.03 6.61
N VAL A 264 -0.73 13.88 7.63
CA VAL A 264 0.32 13.80 8.66
C VAL A 264 -0.27 13.86 10.06
N GLY A 265 0.21 13.00 10.96
CA GLY A 265 -0.08 13.11 12.40
C GLY A 265 -1.52 12.78 12.80
N ASN A 266 -2.31 12.17 11.92
CA ASN A 266 -3.73 11.91 12.20
C ASN A 266 -3.90 10.63 13.02
N VAL A 267 -4.92 10.62 13.89
CA VAL A 267 -5.39 9.44 14.60
C VAL A 267 -6.75 9.05 14.03
N GLY A 268 -6.86 7.86 13.45
CA GLY A 268 -8.08 7.33 12.85
C GLY A 268 -8.52 6.02 13.48
N ARG A 269 -9.71 6.01 14.08
CA ARG A 269 -10.42 4.82 14.53
C ARG A 269 -11.65 4.60 13.65
N PHE A 270 -11.77 3.37 13.14
CA PHE A 270 -12.70 3.03 12.07
C PHE A 270 -12.53 3.90 10.81
N ALA A 271 -11.31 4.36 10.56
CA ALA A 271 -11.00 5.32 9.51
C ALA A 271 -9.66 5.01 8.85
N LYS A 272 -9.53 5.44 7.60
CA LYS A 272 -8.38 5.14 6.74
C LYS A 272 -7.87 6.35 5.97
N VAL A 273 -6.68 6.23 5.40
CA VAL A 273 -6.18 7.11 4.34
C VAL A 273 -6.27 6.34 3.03
N SER A 274 -6.97 6.88 2.03
CA SER A 274 -7.08 6.18 0.74
C SER A 274 -7.08 7.09 -0.48
N TRP A 275 -6.77 6.55 -1.65
CA TRP A 275 -6.81 7.32 -2.89
C TRP A 275 -7.32 6.54 -4.10
N TRP A 276 -7.70 7.27 -5.15
CA TRP A 276 -8.14 6.67 -6.40
C TRP A 276 -7.81 7.54 -7.62
N GLY A 277 -6.80 7.15 -8.40
CA GLY A 277 -6.41 7.78 -9.66
C GLY A 277 -7.03 7.14 -10.92
N GLY A 278 -7.99 6.22 -10.76
CA GLY A 278 -8.55 5.41 -11.85
C GLY A 278 -8.53 3.90 -11.54
N GLY A 279 -9.12 3.07 -12.40
CA GLY A 279 -9.08 1.61 -12.29
C GLY A 279 -7.67 1.05 -12.54
N ALA A 280 -7.22 0.14 -11.69
CA ALA A 280 -5.85 -0.39 -11.73
C ALA A 280 -5.68 -1.65 -12.61
N ARG A 281 -6.79 -2.24 -13.08
CA ARG A 281 -6.73 -3.36 -14.04
C ARG A 281 -6.24 -2.88 -15.39
N TYR A 282 -5.59 -3.76 -16.15
CA TYR A 282 -4.96 -3.43 -17.44
C TYR A 282 -5.85 -2.57 -18.36
N ARG A 283 -7.12 -2.95 -18.54
CA ARG A 283 -8.07 -2.22 -19.42
C ARG A 283 -8.88 -1.12 -18.72
N GLU A 284 -8.71 -0.95 -17.41
CA GLU A 284 -9.46 0.03 -16.61
C GLU A 284 -8.61 1.26 -16.25
N GLY A 285 -7.46 1.46 -16.89
CA GLY A 285 -6.49 2.53 -16.58
C GLY A 285 -5.15 2.02 -16.04
N GLY A 286 -5.03 0.71 -15.78
CA GLY A 286 -3.83 0.09 -15.23
C GLY A 286 -2.69 -0.14 -16.20
N ALA A 287 -2.92 -0.06 -17.51
CA ALA A 287 -1.90 -0.33 -18.52
C ALA A 287 -0.65 0.57 -18.29
N PRO A 288 0.58 0.04 -18.38
CA PRO A 288 1.78 0.77 -17.96
C PRO A 288 2.07 2.06 -18.73
N GLN A 289 1.52 2.22 -19.93
CA GLN A 289 1.68 3.42 -20.75
C GLN A 289 0.78 4.59 -20.30
N PHE A 290 -0.21 4.35 -19.45
CA PHE A 290 -1.14 5.39 -19.00
C PHE A 290 -0.59 6.15 -17.79
N MET A 291 -0.89 7.44 -17.74
CA MET A 291 -0.51 8.31 -16.63
C MET A 291 -1.24 7.90 -15.35
N ARG A 292 -0.49 7.75 -14.25
CA ARG A 292 -1.03 7.63 -12.90
C ARG A 292 -1.48 9.01 -12.41
N ARG A 293 -2.76 9.13 -12.02
CA ARG A 293 -3.44 10.41 -11.73
C ARG A 293 -3.70 10.66 -10.25
N VAL A 294 -3.10 9.85 -9.38
CA VAL A 294 -2.77 10.30 -8.03
C VAL A 294 -1.26 10.48 -7.98
N ARG A 295 -0.76 11.65 -7.54
CA ARG A 295 0.66 11.98 -7.67
C ARG A 295 1.21 12.74 -6.48
N GLU A 296 2.50 12.61 -6.19
CA GLU A 296 3.21 13.44 -5.21
C GLU A 296 2.49 13.44 -3.85
N VAL A 297 2.48 12.29 -3.19
CA VAL A 297 1.71 12.05 -1.96
C VAL A 297 2.66 11.76 -0.80
N TYR A 298 2.37 12.36 0.36
CA TYR A 298 3.15 12.24 1.59
C TYR A 298 2.25 11.86 2.77
N ILE A 299 2.32 10.61 3.22
CA ILE A 299 1.45 10.07 4.29
C ILE A 299 2.32 9.58 5.44
N THR A 300 2.43 10.37 6.51
CA THR A 300 3.33 10.05 7.63
C THR A 300 2.76 10.22 9.02
N HIS A 301 3.32 9.50 9.99
CA HIS A 301 2.96 9.62 11.42
C HIS A 301 1.47 9.47 11.74
N ASN A 302 0.72 8.70 10.95
CA ASN A 302 -0.69 8.44 11.23
C ASN A 302 -0.85 7.16 12.07
N LYS A 303 -1.82 7.17 13.00
CA LYS A 303 -2.23 6.00 13.79
C LYS A 303 -3.62 5.56 13.36
N LEU A 304 -3.75 4.39 12.73
CA LEU A 304 -4.99 3.97 12.08
C LEU A 304 -5.43 2.60 12.61
N SER A 305 -6.73 2.44 12.90
CA SER A 305 -7.31 1.16 13.32
C SER A 305 -8.76 0.96 12.91
N GLY A 306 -9.20 -0.30 12.82
CA GLY A 306 -10.60 -0.68 12.67
C GLY A 306 -11.25 -0.33 11.32
N GLY A 307 -10.49 0.22 10.39
CA GLY A 307 -10.95 0.52 9.03
C GLY A 307 -10.93 -0.72 8.13
N ASN A 308 -11.33 -0.53 6.87
CA ASN A 308 -11.17 -1.58 5.86
C ASN A 308 -9.68 -1.88 5.60
N GLY A 309 -8.95 -0.88 5.12
CA GLY A 309 -7.49 -0.89 5.01
C GLY A 309 -6.91 0.32 5.74
N GLY A 310 -5.59 0.33 6.00
CA GLY A 310 -4.92 1.46 6.65
C GLY A 310 -4.58 2.59 5.70
N VAL A 311 -3.58 2.37 4.85
CA VAL A 311 -3.13 3.32 3.83
C VAL A 311 -3.08 2.61 2.48
N TYR A 312 -4.00 2.94 1.58
CA TYR A 312 -4.11 2.22 0.30
C TYR A 312 -4.72 3.02 -0.83
N GLY A 313 -4.40 2.67 -2.08
CA GLY A 313 -5.14 3.19 -3.20
C GLY A 313 -4.58 2.85 -4.57
N ASN A 314 -5.30 3.35 -5.57
CA ASN A 314 -5.10 2.97 -6.97
C ASN A 314 -4.44 4.05 -7.81
N ASN A 315 -3.61 3.64 -8.78
CA ASN A 315 -3.07 4.51 -9.83
C ASN A 315 -2.29 5.73 -9.29
N GLY A 316 -1.41 5.48 -8.32
CA GLY A 316 -0.50 6.46 -7.74
C GLY A 316 0.85 6.56 -8.44
N ASP A 317 1.53 7.70 -8.37
CA ASP A 317 2.92 7.90 -8.80
C ASP A 317 3.65 8.92 -7.91
N GLY A 318 4.80 8.55 -7.34
CA GLY A 318 5.50 9.38 -6.37
C GLY A 318 4.76 9.40 -5.04
N ILE A 319 4.54 8.22 -4.45
CA ILE A 319 3.79 8.04 -3.20
C ILE A 319 4.77 7.65 -2.08
N LEU A 320 4.79 8.42 -1.00
CA LEU A 320 5.50 8.11 0.24
C LEU A 320 4.52 7.75 1.35
N VAL A 321 4.73 6.60 1.98
CA VAL A 321 3.99 6.15 3.18
C VAL A 321 5.02 5.80 4.26
N ALA A 322 5.19 6.63 5.29
CA ALA A 322 6.24 6.40 6.27
C ALA A 322 5.82 6.62 7.72
N TYR A 323 6.45 5.91 8.66
CA TYR A 323 6.25 6.12 10.10
C TYR A 323 4.79 6.00 10.59
N ASN A 324 3.94 5.26 9.86
CA ASN A 324 2.55 5.06 10.28
C ASN A 324 2.42 3.83 11.18
N GLU A 325 1.51 3.89 12.15
CA GLU A 325 1.10 2.77 12.99
C GLU A 325 -0.29 2.31 12.56
N ILE A 326 -0.41 1.08 12.07
CA ILE A 326 -1.65 0.53 11.53
C ILE A 326 -1.94 -0.79 12.23
N ASP A 327 -3.14 -0.91 12.80
CA ASP A 327 -3.52 -2.10 13.56
C ASP A 327 -4.98 -2.51 13.27
N SER A 328 -5.24 -3.81 13.28
CA SER A 328 -6.60 -4.35 13.29
C SER A 328 -7.48 -3.82 12.14
N MET A 329 -6.92 -3.79 10.93
CA MET A 329 -7.64 -3.49 9.68
C MET A 329 -8.30 -4.74 9.12
N THR A 330 -9.52 -4.64 8.58
CA THR A 330 -10.23 -5.84 8.09
C THR A 330 -9.66 -6.44 6.82
N ASP A 331 -8.81 -5.71 6.10
CA ASP A 331 -8.20 -6.12 4.83
C ASP A 331 -6.68 -5.92 4.83
N VAL A 332 -6.18 -4.71 4.56
CA VAL A 332 -4.74 -4.48 4.34
C VAL A 332 -4.16 -3.40 5.26
N GLY A 333 -2.86 -3.49 5.54
CA GLY A 333 -2.11 -2.42 6.20
C GLY A 333 -1.76 -1.31 5.23
N VAL A 334 -0.70 -1.53 4.43
CA VAL A 334 -0.24 -0.64 3.37
C VAL A 334 -0.33 -1.34 2.01
N ASP A 335 -0.93 -0.64 1.04
CA ASP A 335 -1.15 -1.17 -0.30
C ASP A 335 -0.89 -0.13 -1.41
N PHE A 336 -0.19 -0.59 -2.44
CA PHE A 336 -0.01 0.09 -3.71
C PHE A 336 -0.69 -0.68 -4.86
N GLU A 337 -1.88 -0.24 -5.26
CA GLU A 337 -2.63 -0.85 -6.37
C GLU A 337 -2.38 -0.10 -7.69
N GLY A 338 -1.79 -0.71 -8.71
CA GLY A 338 -1.60 0.00 -9.98
C GLY A 338 -0.64 1.19 -9.87
N CYS A 339 0.18 1.29 -8.81
CA CYS A 339 1.00 2.46 -8.53
C CYS A 339 2.43 2.30 -9.07
N PHE A 340 3.05 3.42 -9.40
CA PHE A 340 4.45 3.54 -9.82
C PHE A 340 5.26 4.38 -8.84
N ASN A 341 6.56 4.15 -8.73
CA ASN A 341 7.50 4.99 -7.96
C ASN A 341 6.97 5.29 -6.54
N ALA A 342 6.70 4.23 -5.77
CA ALA A 342 6.14 4.36 -4.43
C ALA A 342 7.08 3.72 -3.40
N LEU A 343 7.14 4.33 -2.23
CA LEU A 343 8.01 3.95 -1.14
C LEU A 343 7.19 3.87 0.15
N ALA A 344 7.23 2.72 0.81
CA ALA A 344 6.75 2.53 2.16
C ALA A 344 7.91 2.22 3.11
N HIS A 345 8.13 3.04 4.14
CA HIS A 345 9.18 2.75 5.12
C HIS A 345 8.87 3.05 6.58
N HIS A 346 9.51 2.31 7.49
CA HIS A 346 9.38 2.52 8.93
C HIS A 346 7.92 2.49 9.43
N ASN A 347 7.01 1.85 8.69
CA ASN A 347 5.64 1.66 9.14
C ASN A 347 5.57 0.44 10.07
N ILE A 348 4.66 0.48 11.02
CA ILE A 348 4.33 -0.62 11.91
C ILE A 348 2.93 -1.10 11.55
N VAL A 349 2.80 -2.33 11.06
CA VAL A 349 1.51 -2.94 10.71
C VAL A 349 1.27 -4.20 11.53
N LYS A 350 0.13 -4.27 12.22
CA LYS A 350 -0.23 -5.40 13.08
C LYS A 350 -1.61 -5.95 12.79
N ASN A 351 -1.73 -7.28 12.80
CA ASN A 351 -2.98 -8.02 12.92
C ASN A 351 -4.09 -7.58 11.95
N VAL A 352 -3.77 -7.51 10.66
CA VAL A 352 -4.72 -7.13 9.60
C VAL A 352 -5.34 -8.36 8.93
N GLY A 353 -6.52 -8.23 8.31
CA GLY A 353 -7.27 -9.37 7.79
C GLY A 353 -6.56 -10.18 6.70
N ASN A 354 -5.92 -9.51 5.76
CA ASN A 354 -5.22 -10.12 4.62
C ASN A 354 -3.72 -9.86 4.66
N PHE A 355 -3.24 -8.65 4.39
CA PHE A 355 -1.81 -8.39 4.11
C PHE A 355 -1.26 -7.18 4.86
N CYS A 356 -0.10 -7.32 5.53
CA CYS A 356 0.57 -6.16 6.12
C CYS A 356 1.03 -5.18 5.04
N TYR A 357 1.75 -5.69 4.03
CA TYR A 357 2.27 -4.93 2.90
C TYR A 357 1.98 -5.67 1.60
N VAL A 358 1.37 -4.97 0.63
CA VAL A 358 0.93 -5.61 -0.60
C VAL A 358 1.01 -4.68 -1.80
N THR A 359 1.15 -5.29 -2.97
CA THR A 359 0.87 -4.62 -4.24
C THR A 359 -0.25 -5.35 -4.98
N PHE A 360 -1.12 -4.60 -5.66
CA PHE A 360 -2.07 -5.16 -6.62
C PHE A 360 -1.83 -4.61 -8.02
N TYR A 361 -2.20 -5.40 -9.04
CA TYR A 361 -2.12 -5.01 -10.44
C TYR A 361 -0.70 -4.61 -10.86
N ALA A 362 -0.54 -3.62 -11.76
CA ALA A 362 0.77 -3.09 -12.15
C ALA A 362 1.42 -2.34 -10.99
N ALA A 363 2.62 -2.73 -10.58
CA ALA A 363 3.30 -2.19 -9.42
C ALA A 363 4.78 -2.03 -9.74
N LYS A 364 5.17 -0.85 -10.22
CA LYS A 364 6.48 -0.62 -10.83
C LYS A 364 7.32 0.33 -9.99
N ASN A 365 8.56 -0.06 -9.72
CA ASN A 365 9.49 0.70 -8.86
C ASN A 365 8.87 0.91 -7.46
N ILE A 366 8.40 -0.17 -6.86
CA ILE A 366 7.82 -0.15 -5.51
C ILE A 366 8.85 -0.65 -4.51
N VAL A 367 9.01 0.07 -3.41
CA VAL A 367 9.95 -0.28 -2.35
C VAL A 367 9.22 -0.32 -1.01
N PHE A 368 9.31 -1.46 -0.32
CA PHE A 368 8.99 -1.58 1.09
C PHE A 368 10.30 -1.75 1.85
N ARG A 369 10.70 -0.76 2.65
CA ARG A 369 11.95 -0.84 3.43
C ARG A 369 11.80 -0.56 4.91
N ASP A 370 12.59 -1.21 5.75
CA ASP A 370 12.70 -0.89 7.18
C ASP A 370 11.34 -0.91 7.92
N ASN A 371 10.35 -1.66 7.41
CA ASN A 371 9.03 -1.74 8.02
C ASN A 371 8.95 -2.88 9.02
N TYR A 372 8.05 -2.77 9.99
CA TYR A 372 7.68 -3.84 10.92
C TYR A 372 6.29 -4.38 10.62
N GLY A 373 6.17 -5.67 10.34
CA GLY A 373 4.89 -6.36 10.15
C GLY A 373 4.70 -7.49 11.14
N SER A 374 3.55 -7.58 11.81
CA SER A 374 3.22 -8.69 12.70
C SER A 374 1.81 -9.22 12.46
N GLN A 375 1.68 -10.54 12.45
CA GLN A 375 0.39 -11.24 12.45
C GLN A 375 0.38 -12.32 13.52
N ASP A 376 -0.77 -12.55 14.15
CA ASP A 376 -1.01 -13.65 15.09
C ASP A 376 -2.24 -14.50 14.73
N GLY A 377 -2.89 -14.22 13.60
CA GLY A 377 -4.12 -14.89 13.16
C GLY A 377 -5.42 -14.19 13.58
N SER A 378 -5.36 -13.26 14.54
CA SER A 378 -6.54 -12.54 15.06
C SER A 378 -7.21 -11.67 14.00
N GLY A 379 -6.43 -11.21 13.00
CA GLY A 379 -6.92 -10.51 11.81
C GLY A 379 -8.05 -11.23 11.06
N SER A 380 -8.08 -12.57 11.10
CA SER A 380 -9.07 -13.40 10.38
C SER A 380 -10.52 -13.14 10.81
N THR A 381 -10.74 -12.70 12.05
CA THR A 381 -12.07 -12.55 12.65
C THR A 381 -12.51 -11.09 12.85
N LEU A 382 -11.71 -10.11 12.41
CA LEU A 382 -12.02 -8.68 12.60
C LEU A 382 -13.36 -8.28 11.99
N HIS A 383 -13.72 -8.85 10.84
CA HIS A 383 -15.01 -8.60 10.20
C HIS A 383 -16.19 -9.00 11.10
N ILE A 384 -16.07 -10.07 11.88
CA ILE A 384 -17.05 -10.48 12.90
C ILE A 384 -17.03 -9.49 14.06
N ARG A 385 -15.85 -9.19 14.61
CA ARG A 385 -15.66 -8.28 15.74
C ARG A 385 -16.24 -6.88 15.48
N PHE A 386 -16.16 -6.40 14.24
CA PHE A 386 -16.71 -5.09 13.85
C PHE A 386 -18.12 -5.18 13.25
N GLY A 387 -18.71 -6.38 13.16
CA GLY A 387 -20.08 -6.60 12.69
C GLY A 387 -20.30 -6.28 11.21
N LYS A 388 -19.35 -6.64 10.34
CA LYS A 388 -19.32 -6.29 8.91
C LYS A 388 -19.08 -7.48 8.00
N GLY A 389 -19.32 -7.27 6.70
CA GLY A 389 -18.98 -8.24 5.66
C GLY A 389 -17.47 -8.49 5.57
N ARG A 390 -17.11 -9.67 5.08
CA ARG A 390 -15.71 -10.06 4.83
C ARG A 390 -15.17 -9.40 3.55
N TYR A 391 -13.90 -8.99 3.56
CA TYR A 391 -13.14 -8.60 2.36
C TYR A 391 -12.19 -9.71 1.96
N GLY A 392 -12.39 -10.25 0.76
CA GLY A 392 -11.64 -11.41 0.30
C GLY A 392 -11.82 -12.61 1.24
N LYS A 393 -10.71 -13.31 1.52
CA LYS A 393 -10.67 -14.47 2.41
C LYS A 393 -9.65 -14.18 3.52
N PRO A 394 -10.02 -13.37 4.54
CA PRO A 394 -9.08 -12.92 5.55
C PRO A 394 -8.54 -14.12 6.34
N LYS A 395 -7.23 -14.29 6.32
CA LYS A 395 -6.53 -15.36 7.05
C LYS A 395 -5.78 -14.84 8.27
N GLY A 396 -5.45 -13.55 8.30
CA GLY A 396 -4.61 -12.97 9.35
C GLY A 396 -3.23 -13.62 9.43
N THR A 397 -2.69 -14.19 8.35
CA THR A 397 -1.38 -14.86 8.32
C THR A 397 -0.39 -14.27 7.32
N SER A 398 -0.86 -13.47 6.35
CA SER A 398 -0.01 -12.98 5.28
C SER A 398 0.62 -11.64 5.62
N LEU A 399 1.94 -11.56 5.44
CA LEU A 399 2.75 -10.39 5.77
C LEU A 399 3.04 -9.59 4.52
N LEU A 400 3.65 -10.24 3.52
CA LEU A 400 3.91 -9.66 2.20
C LEU A 400 3.06 -10.35 1.15
N ALA A 401 2.55 -9.58 0.20
CA ALA A 401 1.92 -10.15 -0.98
C ALA A 401 2.16 -9.35 -2.26
N LEU A 402 2.18 -10.07 -3.38
CA LEU A 402 2.01 -9.50 -4.72
C LEU A 402 0.73 -10.07 -5.32
N ARG A 403 -0.09 -9.20 -5.92
CA ARG A 403 -1.41 -9.55 -6.49
C ARG A 403 -1.61 -8.90 -7.86
N SER A 404 -0.78 -9.30 -8.81
CA SER A 404 -0.64 -8.70 -10.15
C SER A 404 -1.69 -9.16 -11.17
N SER A 405 -2.95 -9.33 -10.74
CA SER A 405 -4.01 -9.86 -11.61
C SER A 405 -4.16 -9.08 -12.91
N GLY A 406 -4.31 -9.79 -14.03
CA GLY A 406 -4.43 -9.18 -15.37
C GLY A 406 -3.11 -8.81 -16.04
N PHE A 407 -1.97 -8.96 -15.36
CA PHE A 407 -0.63 -8.72 -15.91
C PHE A 407 0.15 -10.02 -16.00
N ARG A 408 0.83 -10.22 -17.14
CA ARG A 408 1.58 -11.44 -17.47
C ARG A 408 2.71 -11.07 -18.44
N ARG A 409 3.76 -11.91 -18.49
CA ARG A 409 4.84 -11.89 -19.49
C ARG A 409 5.66 -10.59 -19.56
N ASN A 410 6.81 -10.55 -18.89
CA ASN A 410 7.95 -9.61 -19.00
C ASN A 410 7.68 -8.21 -19.60
N ASP A 411 6.53 -7.61 -19.31
CA ASP A 411 6.10 -6.30 -19.79
C ASP A 411 6.70 -5.16 -18.93
N GLY A 412 7.50 -5.52 -17.92
CA GLY A 412 8.13 -4.59 -17.00
C GLY A 412 7.11 -3.88 -16.10
N SER A 413 5.92 -4.45 -15.93
CA SER A 413 4.82 -3.85 -15.17
C SER A 413 4.94 -4.05 -13.66
N ILE A 414 5.72 -5.03 -13.21
CA ILE A 414 5.87 -5.42 -11.80
C ILE A 414 7.35 -5.45 -11.41
N ASP A 415 7.77 -4.45 -10.63
CA ASP A 415 9.12 -4.31 -10.10
C ASP A 415 9.04 -3.84 -8.64
N VAL A 416 9.35 -4.77 -7.72
CA VAL A 416 9.08 -4.60 -6.28
C VAL A 416 10.29 -5.02 -5.46
N GLN A 417 10.62 -4.25 -4.42
CA GLN A 417 11.74 -4.52 -3.51
C GLN A 417 11.25 -4.56 -2.06
N PHE A 418 11.73 -5.54 -1.30
CA PHE A 418 11.54 -5.67 0.14
C PHE A 418 12.91 -5.62 0.80
N LEU A 419 13.24 -4.53 1.47
CA LEU A 419 14.57 -4.24 2.00
C LEU A 419 14.54 -4.09 3.52
N ASN A 420 15.34 -4.82 4.27
CA ASN A 420 15.53 -4.60 5.72
C ASN A 420 14.23 -4.60 6.57
N ASN A 421 13.14 -5.22 6.11
CA ASN A 421 11.91 -5.29 6.89
C ASN A 421 12.04 -6.33 8.00
N HIS A 422 11.31 -6.13 9.10
CA HIS A 422 11.18 -7.09 10.20
C HIS A 422 9.76 -7.64 10.25
N LEU A 423 9.59 -8.91 9.90
CA LEU A 423 8.28 -9.54 9.76
C LEU A 423 8.15 -10.73 10.71
N VAL A 424 7.06 -10.74 11.47
CA VAL A 424 6.87 -11.64 12.61
C VAL A 424 5.53 -12.35 12.50
N TRP A 425 5.56 -13.66 12.70
CA TRP A 425 4.40 -14.41 13.11
C TRP A 425 4.42 -14.57 14.63
N ALA A 426 3.52 -13.86 15.30
CA ALA A 426 3.42 -13.81 16.75
C ALA A 426 2.51 -14.91 17.33
N GLY A 427 1.72 -15.59 16.49
CA GLY A 427 0.83 -16.67 16.91
C GLY A 427 1.57 -17.80 17.65
N GLU A 428 0.84 -18.50 18.52
CA GLU A 428 1.39 -19.64 19.27
C GLU A 428 1.70 -20.85 18.39
N ARG A 429 0.89 -21.04 17.34
CA ARG A 429 1.01 -22.11 16.34
C ARG A 429 0.92 -21.51 14.95
N GLY A 430 1.35 -22.26 13.93
CA GLY A 430 1.31 -21.79 12.55
C GLY A 430 2.57 -21.01 12.15
N ALA A 431 2.54 -20.46 10.95
CA ALA A 431 3.57 -19.59 10.43
C ALA A 431 2.95 -18.46 9.61
N GLY A 432 3.61 -17.32 9.62
CA GLY A 432 3.32 -16.22 8.71
C GLY A 432 3.73 -16.59 7.30
N THR A 433 3.15 -15.94 6.29
CA THR A 433 3.42 -16.26 4.89
C THR A 433 3.68 -15.03 4.04
N CYS A 434 4.59 -15.15 3.08
CA CYS A 434 4.71 -14.24 1.95
C CYS A 434 4.13 -14.89 0.68
N THR A 435 3.31 -14.15 -0.07
CA THR A 435 2.60 -14.68 -1.25
C THR A 435 3.05 -14.00 -2.52
N ALA A 436 3.45 -14.78 -3.53
CA ALA A 436 3.76 -14.26 -4.86
C ALA A 436 2.55 -14.21 -5.81
N SER A 437 2.72 -13.36 -6.82
CA SER A 437 2.03 -13.37 -8.11
C SER A 437 3.10 -13.20 -9.20
N TYR A 438 2.69 -13.00 -10.46
CA TYR A 438 3.61 -12.59 -11.53
C TYR A 438 4.43 -11.35 -11.11
N PHE A 439 5.74 -11.39 -11.33
CA PHE A 439 6.63 -10.24 -11.23
C PHE A 439 7.66 -10.23 -12.37
N SER A 440 8.06 -9.06 -12.85
CA SER A 440 9.20 -8.92 -13.78
C SER A 440 10.51 -8.96 -13.02
N ARG A 441 10.62 -8.21 -11.91
CA ARG A 441 11.76 -8.23 -10.99
C ARG A 441 11.28 -8.17 -9.56
N MET A 442 11.94 -8.93 -8.69
CA MET A 442 11.75 -8.83 -7.26
C MET A 442 13.06 -9.00 -6.51
N LEU A 443 13.34 -8.06 -5.60
CA LEU A 443 14.47 -8.11 -4.68
C LEU A 443 13.95 -8.24 -3.25
N VAL A 444 14.48 -9.22 -2.52
CA VAL A 444 14.20 -9.46 -1.09
C VAL A 444 15.55 -9.48 -0.40
N GLN A 445 15.93 -8.38 0.25
CA GLN A 445 17.28 -8.21 0.80
C GLN A 445 17.30 -7.72 2.23
N GLY A 446 18.17 -8.30 3.06
CA GLY A 446 18.44 -7.82 4.43
C GLY A 446 17.27 -7.96 5.41
N ASN A 447 16.18 -8.62 5.03
CA ASN A 447 14.98 -8.71 5.86
C ASN A 447 15.18 -9.71 7.01
N ARG A 448 14.50 -9.46 8.13
CA ARG A 448 14.38 -10.38 9.26
C ARG A 448 12.99 -11.00 9.29
N PHE A 449 12.92 -12.32 9.28
CA PHE A 449 11.68 -13.09 9.32
C PHE A 449 11.66 -13.97 10.59
N GLU A 450 10.59 -13.91 11.37
CA GLU A 450 10.39 -14.74 12.57
C GLU A 450 9.14 -15.60 12.45
N ASN A 451 9.33 -16.91 12.29
CA ASN A 451 8.27 -17.88 12.01
C ASN A 451 7.46 -17.53 10.74
N VAL A 452 8.13 -17.02 9.71
CA VAL A 452 7.51 -16.62 8.43
C VAL A 452 8.14 -17.38 7.28
N GLY A 453 7.31 -18.08 6.51
CA GLY A 453 7.71 -18.72 5.26
C GLY A 453 7.66 -17.76 4.07
N CYS A 454 8.75 -17.69 3.31
CA CYS A 454 8.92 -16.80 2.16
C CYS A 454 9.10 -17.61 0.86
N ASP A 455 8.02 -18.19 0.33
CA ASP A 455 8.01 -18.89 -0.96
C ASP A 455 7.32 -18.07 -2.05
N PHE A 456 8.11 -17.42 -2.88
CA PHE A 456 7.65 -16.64 -4.01
C PHE A 456 7.47 -17.45 -5.30
N SER A 457 7.08 -18.72 -5.17
CA SER A 457 6.78 -19.57 -6.30
C SER A 457 5.51 -19.13 -7.03
N TYR A 458 5.65 -18.81 -8.32
CA TYR A 458 4.51 -18.54 -9.20
C TYR A 458 4.74 -19.16 -10.58
N LEU A 459 3.68 -19.22 -11.40
CA LEU A 459 3.72 -19.96 -12.68
C LEU A 459 4.58 -19.29 -13.76
N SER A 460 4.78 -17.97 -13.67
CA SER A 460 5.54 -17.19 -14.65
C SER A 460 6.05 -15.92 -13.98
N THR A 461 7.36 -15.74 -13.91
CA THR A 461 8.04 -14.58 -13.32
C THR A 461 9.42 -14.40 -13.97
N GLY A 462 9.95 -13.18 -13.91
CA GLY A 462 11.21 -12.79 -14.56
C GLY A 462 12.44 -13.08 -13.69
N GLU A 463 12.79 -12.16 -12.81
CA GLU A 463 13.97 -12.22 -11.95
C GLU A 463 13.60 -12.15 -10.46
N LEU A 464 14.17 -13.08 -9.68
CA LEU A 464 14.06 -13.14 -8.22
C LEU A 464 15.45 -13.10 -7.60
N GLN A 465 15.68 -12.17 -6.69
CA GLN A 465 16.88 -12.12 -5.86
C GLN A 465 16.49 -12.15 -4.37
N MET A 466 17.07 -13.06 -3.61
CA MET A 466 16.88 -13.21 -2.17
C MET A 466 18.25 -13.18 -1.49
N LEU A 467 18.64 -12.02 -0.97
CA LEU A 467 20.01 -11.73 -0.56
C LEU A 467 20.09 -11.39 0.93
N ASP A 468 21.01 -12.02 1.65
CA ASP A 468 21.42 -11.60 2.99
C ASP A 468 20.25 -11.47 4.00
N ASN A 469 19.19 -12.27 3.85
CA ASN A 469 18.05 -12.27 4.77
C ASN A 469 18.34 -13.19 5.98
N ARG A 470 17.70 -12.87 7.10
CA ARG A 470 17.75 -13.69 8.32
C ARG A 470 16.39 -14.24 8.67
N LEU A 471 16.30 -15.55 8.81
CA LEU A 471 15.07 -16.26 9.16
C LEU A 471 15.27 -16.98 10.49
N VAL A 472 14.28 -16.92 11.38
CA VAL A 472 14.28 -17.63 12.66
C VAL A 472 12.97 -18.39 12.79
N PHE A 473 13.07 -19.70 13.05
CA PHE A 473 11.95 -20.59 13.35
C PHE A 473 12.18 -21.20 14.72
N ASP A 474 11.59 -20.59 15.74
CA ASP A 474 11.66 -21.02 17.15
C ASP A 474 10.35 -21.66 17.63
N LYS A 475 9.33 -21.69 16.77
CA LYS A 475 8.05 -22.36 17.02
C LYS A 475 7.77 -23.42 15.94
N PRO A 476 6.96 -24.46 16.26
CA PRO A 476 6.51 -25.39 15.25
C PRO A 476 5.43 -24.73 14.37
N ALA A 477 5.60 -24.79 13.05
CA ALA A 477 4.61 -24.26 12.12
C ALA A 477 3.34 -25.12 12.01
N GLY A 478 3.35 -26.36 12.49
CA GLY A 478 2.25 -27.33 12.35
C GLY A 478 2.20 -27.96 10.96
N ASP A 479 2.13 -27.14 9.92
CA ASP A 479 2.18 -27.57 8.52
C ASP A 479 3.60 -27.48 7.92
N PRO A 480 3.89 -28.18 6.81
CA PRO A 480 5.14 -28.02 6.08
C PRO A 480 5.38 -26.57 5.64
N VAL A 481 6.54 -26.02 6.04
CA VAL A 481 6.94 -24.66 5.67
C VAL A 481 8.07 -24.68 4.65
N ARG A 482 8.00 -23.73 3.72
CA ARG A 482 9.10 -23.36 2.84
C ARG A 482 9.65 -22.05 3.35
N MET A 483 10.84 -22.11 3.95
CA MET A 483 11.38 -20.97 4.68
C MET A 483 11.77 -19.85 3.71
N LEU A 484 12.48 -20.22 2.64
CA LEU A 484 12.92 -19.30 1.61
C LEU A 484 12.78 -19.94 0.24
N GLY A 485 12.39 -19.18 -0.77
CA GLY A 485 12.45 -19.69 -2.13
C GLY A 485 11.52 -19.03 -3.11
N GLY A 486 11.47 -19.62 -4.30
CA GLY A 486 10.54 -19.23 -5.34
C GLY A 486 10.87 -19.88 -6.67
N GLY A 487 10.29 -19.32 -7.73
CA GLY A 487 10.67 -19.67 -9.09
C GLY A 487 10.65 -18.45 -9.98
N ALA A 488 11.65 -18.38 -10.87
CA ALA A 488 11.87 -17.29 -11.82
C ALA A 488 12.75 -17.75 -12.99
N THR A 489 12.78 -16.97 -14.06
CA THR A 489 13.70 -17.20 -15.19
C THR A 489 15.16 -17.01 -14.75
N ARG A 490 15.40 -16.05 -13.85
CA ARG A 490 16.66 -15.89 -13.13
C ARG A 490 16.37 -15.87 -11.63
N THR A 491 16.97 -16.80 -10.89
CA THR A 491 16.85 -16.86 -9.43
C THR A 491 18.23 -16.81 -8.80
N VAL A 492 18.42 -15.90 -7.85
CA VAL A 492 19.63 -15.81 -7.01
C VAL A 492 19.21 -15.86 -5.55
N ILE A 493 19.68 -16.85 -4.80
CA ILE A 493 19.44 -16.99 -3.36
C ILE A 493 20.82 -17.07 -2.69
N ARG A 494 21.25 -15.97 -2.09
CA ARG A 494 22.64 -15.84 -1.61
C ARG A 494 22.76 -15.23 -0.23
N GLY A 495 23.68 -15.75 0.57
CA GLY A 495 24.08 -15.12 1.84
C GLY A 495 23.03 -15.16 2.94
N ASN A 496 21.95 -15.95 2.80
CA ASN A 496 20.87 -15.96 3.77
C ASN A 496 21.23 -16.83 4.98
N GLU A 497 20.83 -16.40 6.18
CA GLU A 497 20.94 -17.15 7.42
C GLU A 497 19.57 -17.69 7.84
N VAL A 498 19.45 -19.00 8.03
CA VAL A 498 18.22 -19.66 8.48
C VAL A 498 18.48 -20.36 9.81
N ARG A 499 17.86 -19.88 10.89
CA ARG A 499 17.91 -20.51 12.21
C ARG A 499 16.66 -21.36 12.42
N VAL A 500 16.84 -22.66 12.59
CA VAL A 500 15.75 -23.60 12.89
C VAL A 500 16.00 -24.15 14.28
N LEU A 501 15.34 -23.54 15.28
CA LEU A 501 15.57 -23.83 16.69
C LEU A 501 14.60 -24.88 17.24
N THR A 502 13.49 -25.11 16.55
CA THR A 502 12.46 -26.08 16.91
C THR A 502 12.17 -26.99 15.72
N PRO A 503 11.89 -28.30 15.93
CA PRO A 503 11.52 -29.22 14.85
C PRO A 503 10.36 -28.70 14.00
N GLN A 504 10.47 -28.90 12.69
CA GLN A 504 9.44 -28.59 11.69
C GLN A 504 8.93 -29.88 11.07
N ALA A 505 7.77 -29.84 10.42
CA ALA A 505 7.22 -31.01 9.75
C ALA A 505 8.21 -31.60 8.72
N ASP A 506 8.25 -32.92 8.57
CA ASP A 506 9.23 -33.66 7.76
C ASP A 506 9.28 -33.29 6.26
N GLU A 507 8.21 -32.69 5.75
CA GLU A 507 8.09 -32.19 4.37
C GLU A 507 8.55 -30.73 4.22
N SER A 508 9.02 -30.09 5.30
CA SER A 508 9.50 -28.71 5.29
C SER A 508 10.80 -28.58 4.49
N ILE A 509 10.97 -27.43 3.84
CA ILE A 509 12.10 -27.13 2.96
C ILE A 509 12.74 -25.83 3.43
N GLY A 510 14.06 -25.82 3.60
CA GLY A 510 14.80 -24.62 3.95
C GLY A 510 14.87 -23.66 2.77
N ILE A 511 15.43 -24.12 1.64
CA ILE A 511 15.48 -23.33 0.40
C ILE A 511 14.81 -24.10 -0.74
N ARG A 512 13.84 -23.47 -1.40
CA ARG A 512 13.19 -23.98 -2.60
C ARG A 512 13.57 -23.15 -3.82
N ALA A 513 14.03 -23.78 -4.89
CA ALA A 513 14.22 -23.11 -6.18
C ALA A 513 13.53 -23.87 -7.31
N ARG A 514 12.76 -23.14 -8.13
CA ARG A 514 12.04 -23.68 -9.27
C ARG A 514 12.42 -22.93 -10.56
N PRO A 515 12.94 -23.62 -11.59
CA PRO A 515 13.20 -23.00 -12.89
C PRO A 515 11.90 -22.58 -13.59
N LEU A 516 11.89 -21.42 -14.25
CA LEU A 516 10.80 -21.01 -15.14
C LEU A 516 11.35 -20.56 -16.51
N GLY A 517 10.65 -20.91 -17.60
CA GLY A 517 11.07 -20.55 -18.96
C GLY A 517 12.05 -21.56 -19.61
N ALA A 518 12.53 -21.23 -20.80
CA ALA A 518 13.29 -22.17 -21.65
C ALA A 518 14.74 -22.40 -21.18
N ASN A 519 15.43 -21.33 -20.75
CA ASN A 519 16.83 -21.38 -20.33
C ASN A 519 17.02 -20.68 -18.96
N PRO A 520 16.43 -21.22 -17.88
CA PRO A 520 16.51 -20.57 -16.58
C PRO A 520 17.90 -20.69 -15.96
N THR A 521 18.24 -19.70 -15.14
CA THR A 521 19.47 -19.67 -14.34
C THR A 521 19.11 -19.64 -12.86
N ILE A 522 19.67 -20.57 -12.10
CA ILE A 522 19.46 -20.68 -10.66
C ILE A 522 20.81 -20.72 -9.97
N GLU A 523 21.04 -19.75 -9.09
CA GLU A 523 22.18 -19.67 -8.21
C GLU A 523 21.72 -19.73 -6.76
N VAL A 524 22.26 -20.69 -6.00
CA VAL A 524 22.07 -20.81 -4.56
C VAL A 524 23.44 -20.86 -3.91
N SER A 525 23.89 -19.76 -3.32
CA SER A 525 25.27 -19.61 -2.84
C SER A 525 25.38 -19.09 -1.42
N ASP A 526 26.37 -19.57 -0.67
CA ASP A 526 26.77 -18.99 0.62
C ASP A 526 25.64 -18.86 1.67
N ASN A 527 24.62 -19.72 1.61
CA ASN A 527 23.55 -19.74 2.60
C ASN A 527 23.95 -20.61 3.80
N ARG A 528 23.53 -20.20 5.01
CA ARG A 528 23.92 -20.85 6.27
C ARG A 528 22.71 -21.24 7.11
N PHE A 529 22.63 -22.52 7.50
CA PHE A 529 21.61 -23.03 8.41
C PHE A 529 22.22 -23.26 9.78
N ILE A 530 21.53 -22.76 10.81
CA ILE A 530 21.91 -22.92 12.22
C ILE A 530 20.78 -23.69 12.90
N LEU A 531 21.11 -24.81 13.53
CA LEU A 531 20.12 -25.75 14.07
C LEU A 531 20.12 -25.75 15.60
N GLY A 532 18.94 -25.85 16.19
CA GLY A 532 18.77 -26.18 17.60
C GLY A 532 19.15 -27.63 17.92
N LYS A 533 19.32 -27.93 19.21
CA LYS A 533 19.65 -29.29 19.66
C LYS A 533 18.53 -30.26 19.26
N GLY A 534 18.89 -31.35 18.57
CA GLY A 534 17.93 -32.38 18.13
C GLY A 534 17.08 -31.97 16.91
N VAL A 535 17.35 -30.82 16.29
CA VAL A 535 16.65 -30.38 15.08
C VAL A 535 17.32 -30.97 13.85
N ALA A 536 16.53 -31.65 13.01
CA ALA A 536 17.03 -32.18 11.74
C ALA A 536 17.35 -31.05 10.76
N PRO A 537 18.43 -31.18 9.97
CA PRO A 537 18.77 -30.19 8.95
C PRO A 537 17.73 -30.20 7.83
N LEU A 538 17.24 -29.02 7.44
CA LEU A 538 16.32 -28.86 6.31
C LEU A 538 17.06 -28.79 4.96
N PRO A 539 16.44 -29.26 3.86
CA PRO A 539 17.13 -29.35 2.58
C PRO A 539 17.10 -28.05 1.77
N ILE A 540 18.03 -27.98 0.81
CA ILE A 540 17.85 -27.21 -0.43
C ILE A 540 17.16 -28.16 -1.43
N ALA A 541 16.02 -27.74 -2.00
CA ALA A 541 15.27 -28.53 -2.98
C ALA A 541 15.12 -27.80 -4.33
N LEU A 542 15.62 -28.44 -5.39
CA LEU A 542 15.62 -27.95 -6.77
C LEU A 542 14.59 -28.72 -7.63
N PHE A 543 13.56 -28.02 -8.12
CA PHE A 543 12.40 -28.62 -8.81
C PHE A 543 12.53 -28.61 -10.34
N ALA A 544 13.66 -29.13 -10.85
CA ALA A 544 14.02 -29.12 -12.26
C ALA A 544 13.51 -30.35 -13.04
N PRO A 545 12.62 -30.24 -14.04
CA PRO A 545 12.36 -31.37 -14.91
C PRO A 545 13.64 -31.76 -15.68
N PRO A 546 13.93 -33.06 -15.90
CA PRO A 546 15.12 -33.52 -16.64
C PRO A 546 15.26 -32.92 -18.05
N LYS A 547 14.14 -32.48 -18.65
CA LYS A 547 14.08 -31.93 -20.01
C LYS A 547 14.32 -30.41 -20.10
N THR A 548 14.60 -29.72 -19.00
CA THR A 548 14.85 -28.27 -19.01
C THR A 548 16.35 -28.00 -19.14
N ALA A 549 16.78 -27.12 -20.06
CA ALA A 549 18.18 -26.69 -20.22
C ALA A 549 18.62 -25.70 -19.11
N ALA A 550 18.18 -25.95 -17.88
CA ALA A 550 18.41 -25.08 -16.74
C ALA A 550 19.87 -25.17 -16.28
N ARG A 551 20.45 -24.04 -15.88
CA ARG A 551 21.80 -23.99 -15.29
C ARG A 551 21.68 -23.79 -13.79
N TYR A 552 22.01 -24.82 -13.03
CA TYR A 552 22.03 -24.76 -11.57
C TYR A 552 23.45 -24.63 -11.06
N ARG A 553 23.66 -23.63 -10.21
CA ARG A 553 24.89 -23.43 -9.47
C ARG A 553 24.57 -23.42 -7.98
N VAL A 554 25.09 -24.40 -7.25
CA VAL A 554 24.88 -24.50 -5.79
C VAL A 554 26.25 -24.55 -5.10
N THR A 555 26.69 -23.46 -4.47
CA THR A 555 28.07 -23.36 -3.99
C THR A 555 28.20 -22.76 -2.60
N GLY A 556 29.17 -23.23 -1.81
CA GLY A 556 29.54 -22.59 -0.54
C GLY A 556 28.46 -22.62 0.55
N ASN A 557 27.39 -23.41 0.39
CA ASN A 557 26.31 -23.46 1.37
C ASN A 557 26.69 -24.32 2.58
N SER A 558 26.25 -23.93 3.79
CA SER A 558 26.28 -24.73 5.01
C SER A 558 24.84 -25.10 5.40
N VAL A 559 24.33 -26.23 4.91
CA VAL A 559 22.89 -26.55 4.85
C VAL A 559 22.63 -28.03 5.05
N GLY A 560 21.37 -28.45 5.16
CA GLY A 560 21.03 -29.87 5.09
C GLY A 560 21.28 -30.50 3.71
N PRO A 561 20.64 -31.65 3.44
CA PRO A 561 20.77 -32.32 2.15
C PRO A 561 20.44 -31.39 0.97
N ILE A 562 21.17 -31.55 -0.13
CA ILE A 562 20.85 -30.89 -1.40
C ILE A 562 20.13 -31.91 -2.28
N TYR A 563 18.88 -31.61 -2.60
CA TYR A 563 18.04 -32.46 -3.44
C TYR A 563 17.72 -31.78 -4.77
N ALA A 564 17.77 -32.55 -5.85
CA ALA A 564 17.43 -32.10 -7.19
C ALA A 564 16.66 -33.17 -7.95
N MET A 565 15.68 -32.76 -8.75
CA MET A 565 14.99 -33.67 -9.67
C MET A 565 15.90 -34.21 -10.80
N ALA A 566 16.97 -33.48 -11.13
CA ALA A 566 18.00 -33.86 -12.11
C ALA A 566 19.39 -33.49 -11.54
N PRO A 567 19.93 -34.27 -10.58
CA PRO A 567 21.19 -33.95 -9.88
C PRO A 567 22.39 -33.77 -10.80
N GLU A 568 22.43 -34.48 -11.93
CA GLU A 568 23.47 -34.39 -12.95
C GLU A 568 23.55 -33.02 -13.65
N GLN A 569 22.49 -32.22 -13.58
CA GLN A 569 22.44 -30.86 -14.13
C GLN A 569 22.95 -29.80 -13.13
N VAL A 570 23.32 -30.20 -11.92
CA VAL A 570 23.71 -29.30 -10.83
C VAL A 570 25.22 -29.18 -10.74
N SER A 571 25.74 -27.99 -11.04
CA SER A 571 27.12 -27.64 -10.71
C SER A 571 27.19 -27.31 -9.22
N ALA A 572 27.70 -28.25 -8.42
CA ALA A 572 27.82 -28.10 -6.97
C ALA A 572 29.28 -28.15 -6.50
N SER A 573 29.67 -27.22 -5.62
CA SER A 573 31.01 -27.19 -5.05
C SER A 573 31.03 -26.53 -3.67
N ALA A 574 31.98 -26.91 -2.81
CA ALA A 574 32.18 -26.32 -1.49
C ALA A 574 30.95 -26.30 -0.55
N ASN A 575 29.91 -27.10 -0.81
CA ASN A 575 28.77 -27.23 0.08
C ASN A 575 29.09 -28.20 1.22
N LYS A 576 28.64 -27.86 2.42
CA LYS A 576 28.84 -28.64 3.64
C LYS A 576 27.55 -28.72 4.43
N ASP A 577 27.46 -29.72 5.29
CA ASP A 577 26.41 -29.76 6.30
C ASP A 577 26.77 -28.89 7.52
N PRO A 578 25.86 -28.68 8.49
CA PRO A 578 26.16 -27.91 9.68
C PRO A 578 27.27 -28.53 10.56
N ALA A 579 27.64 -29.80 10.35
CA ALA A 579 28.78 -30.47 10.99
C ALA A 579 30.08 -30.35 10.17
N GLY A 580 30.07 -29.66 9.03
CA GLY A 580 31.22 -29.43 8.17
C GLY A 580 31.52 -30.54 7.15
N ARG A 581 30.68 -31.59 7.06
CA ARG A 581 30.87 -32.70 6.10
C ARG A 581 30.44 -32.25 4.70
N PRO A 582 31.15 -32.63 3.62
CA PRO A 582 30.75 -32.29 2.27
C PRO A 582 29.33 -32.77 1.92
N VAL A 583 28.56 -31.95 1.20
CA VAL A 583 27.21 -32.29 0.72
C VAL A 583 27.18 -32.21 -0.80
N THR A 584 26.75 -33.30 -1.44
CA THR A 584 26.57 -33.39 -2.89
C THR A 584 25.08 -33.48 -3.23
N PRO A 585 24.65 -32.98 -4.41
CA PRO A 585 23.27 -33.15 -4.88
C PRO A 585 22.86 -34.62 -4.97
N ALA A 586 21.66 -34.94 -4.52
CA ALA A 586 21.03 -36.26 -4.61
C ALA A 586 19.62 -36.16 -5.25
N PRO A 587 19.04 -37.27 -5.74
CA PRO A 587 17.68 -37.27 -6.28
C PRO A 587 16.64 -36.74 -5.28
N LEU A 588 15.69 -35.93 -5.77
CA LEU A 588 14.64 -35.34 -4.94
C LEU A 588 13.66 -36.40 -4.42
N PRO A 589 13.53 -36.57 -3.08
CA PRO A 589 12.58 -37.51 -2.50
C PRO A 589 11.13 -37.21 -2.87
N THR A 590 10.33 -38.26 -3.06
CA THR A 590 8.91 -38.16 -3.44
C THR A 590 8.07 -37.36 -2.45
N LYS A 591 8.43 -37.38 -1.16
CA LYS A 591 7.75 -36.59 -0.12
C LYS A 591 7.79 -35.07 -0.34
N TYR A 592 8.74 -34.56 -1.11
CA TYR A 592 8.83 -33.13 -1.44
C TYR A 592 8.16 -32.78 -2.77
N LEU A 593 7.78 -33.78 -3.57
CA LEU A 593 7.08 -33.55 -4.82
C LEU A 593 5.66 -33.06 -4.52
N PRO A 594 5.09 -32.18 -5.36
CA PRO A 594 3.69 -31.83 -5.25
C PRO A 594 2.85 -33.11 -5.32
N LYS A 595 1.97 -33.33 -4.33
CA LYS A 595 0.99 -34.41 -4.42
C LYS A 595 0.16 -34.22 -5.71
N PRO A 596 -0.14 -35.30 -6.47
CA PRO A 596 -1.06 -35.20 -7.59
C PRO A 596 -2.33 -34.51 -7.10
N LYS A 597 -2.83 -33.53 -7.85
CA LYS A 597 -4.18 -33.01 -7.55
C LYS A 597 -5.13 -34.17 -7.76
N GLU A 598 -5.85 -34.58 -6.71
CA GLU A 598 -7.05 -35.38 -6.89
C GLU A 598 -7.97 -34.63 -7.88
N PRO A 599 -8.59 -35.32 -8.83
CA PRO A 599 -9.52 -34.69 -9.74
C PRO A 599 -10.58 -33.99 -8.88
N LYS A 600 -10.69 -32.66 -9.03
CA LYS A 600 -11.81 -31.94 -8.44
C LYS A 600 -13.08 -32.57 -9.02
N GLU A 601 -13.94 -33.12 -8.17
CA GLU A 601 -15.35 -33.24 -8.52
C GLU A 601 -15.82 -31.87 -9.04
N PRO A 602 -16.65 -31.83 -10.09
CA PRO A 602 -17.11 -30.58 -10.66
C PRO A 602 -17.76 -29.75 -9.54
N GLU A 603 -17.08 -28.68 -9.12
CA GLU A 603 -17.65 -27.66 -8.23
C GLU A 603 -18.91 -27.16 -8.93
N ALA A 604 -20.07 -27.40 -8.31
CA ALA A 604 -21.31 -26.73 -8.68
C ALA A 604 -21.00 -25.24 -8.79
N GLN A 605 -21.30 -24.63 -9.93
CA GLN A 605 -21.12 -23.21 -10.15
C GLN A 605 -21.89 -22.44 -9.08
N GLU A 606 -21.18 -21.97 -8.05
CA GLU A 606 -21.73 -20.94 -7.19
C GLU A 606 -22.01 -19.70 -8.06
N PRO A 607 -23.23 -19.13 -7.98
CA PRO A 607 -23.60 -17.99 -8.80
C PRO A 607 -22.62 -16.84 -8.57
N ALA A 608 -22.25 -16.19 -9.67
CA ALA A 608 -21.35 -15.04 -9.66
C ALA A 608 -21.87 -13.99 -8.66
N ASP A 609 -21.11 -13.77 -7.57
CA ASP A 609 -21.34 -12.64 -6.68
C ASP A 609 -21.27 -11.35 -7.51
N GLU A 610 -22.44 -10.77 -7.73
CA GLU A 610 -22.63 -9.48 -8.36
C GLU A 610 -21.74 -8.43 -7.67
N ALA A 611 -21.10 -7.62 -8.51
CA ALA A 611 -20.35 -6.45 -8.10
C ALA A 611 -21.21 -5.58 -7.17
N ARG A 612 -20.88 -5.54 -5.88
CA ARG A 612 -21.31 -4.44 -5.02
C ARG A 612 -20.42 -3.24 -5.32
N GLU A 613 -20.92 -2.39 -6.22
CA GLU A 613 -20.51 -0.99 -6.35
C GLU A 613 -20.78 -0.26 -5.03
N ASP A 614 -19.75 0.34 -4.44
CA ASP A 614 -19.72 1.68 -3.80
C ASP A 614 -18.30 2.05 -3.33
#